data_AF-A0A317EWS7-F1
#
_entry.id   AF-A0A317EWS7-F1
#
_cell.length_a   1.000
_cell.length_b   1.000
_cell.length_c   1.000
_cell.angle_alpha   90.00
_cell.angle_beta   90.00
_cell.angle_gamma   90.00
#
_symmetry.space_group_name_H-M   'P 1'
#
loop_
_entity.id
_entity.type
_entity.pdbx_description
1 polymer ?
#
loop_
_entity_poly.entity_id
_entity_poly.type
_entity_poly.pdbx_seq_one_letter_code
_entity_poly.pdbx_strand_id
1 'polypeptide(L)'
;MIDTLKIILNSKTKIWHLLLVFTVSTLTCYFLYILIIPLIYWGAYGEGAESERIEALPINLFIGEWAALIFVVLALFILTWINLKKDRTNKAKSFLLTLFILILLYLFRKPIIDLLIELRIF
;
A
#
# COMPACT_ATOMS: atom_id res chain seq x y z
N MET A 1 21.46 13.79 -2.32
CA MET A 1 20.11 13.22 -2.59
C MET A 1 19.89 12.96 -4.08
N ILE A 2 20.20 13.93 -4.96
CA ILE A 2 20.10 13.78 -6.43
C ILE A 2 21.00 12.64 -6.95
N ASP A 3 22.22 12.50 -6.41
CA ASP A 3 23.15 11.44 -6.85
C ASP A 3 22.65 10.03 -6.49
N THR A 4 22.06 9.87 -5.30
CA THR A 4 21.45 8.61 -4.88
C THR A 4 20.29 8.21 -5.80
N LEU A 5 19.44 9.17 -6.20
CA LEU A 5 18.35 8.93 -7.14
C LEU A 5 18.87 8.49 -8.52
N LYS A 6 19.91 9.15 -9.04
CA LYS A 6 20.55 8.76 -10.32
C LYS A 6 21.11 7.35 -10.26
N ILE A 7 21.80 6.99 -9.17
CA ILE A 7 22.35 5.65 -8.95
C ILE A 7 21.24 4.60 -8.94
N ILE A 8 20.13 4.88 -8.23
CA ILE A 8 18.98 3.97 -8.20
C ILE A 8 18.43 3.80 -9.61
N LEU A 9 18.12 4.88 -10.32
CA LEU A 9 17.52 4.84 -11.66
C LEU A 9 18.39 4.08 -12.68
N ASN A 10 19.71 4.23 -12.61
CA ASN A 10 20.65 3.55 -13.50
C ASN A 10 20.95 2.10 -13.12
N SER A 11 20.58 1.66 -11.92
CA SER A 11 20.81 0.29 -11.46
C SER A 11 19.97 -0.74 -12.24
N LYS A 12 20.56 -1.92 -12.53
CA LYS A 12 19.88 -3.00 -13.26
C LYS A 12 18.89 -3.70 -12.32
N THR A 13 17.60 -3.60 -12.61
CA THR A 13 16.58 -4.32 -11.86
C THR A 13 16.54 -5.77 -12.29
N LYS A 14 16.62 -6.70 -11.34
CA LYS A 14 16.38 -8.12 -11.61
C LYS A 14 14.87 -8.33 -11.72
N ILE A 15 14.37 -8.62 -12.92
CA ILE A 15 12.92 -8.75 -13.19
C ILE A 15 12.25 -9.77 -12.25
N TRP A 16 12.91 -10.89 -11.98
CA TRP A 16 12.41 -11.91 -11.04
C TRP A 16 12.22 -11.39 -9.62
N HIS A 17 13.13 -10.54 -9.13
CA HIS A 17 13.00 -9.93 -7.81
C HIS A 17 11.87 -8.90 -7.79
N LEU A 18 11.72 -8.12 -8.86
CA LEU A 18 10.60 -7.18 -8.99
C LEU A 18 9.25 -7.92 -8.98
N LEU A 19 9.09 -8.97 -9.80
CA LEU A 19 7.88 -9.78 -9.85
C LEU A 19 7.55 -10.43 -8.50
N LEU A 20 8.56 -10.96 -7.82
CA LEU A 20 8.39 -11.54 -6.48
C LEU A 20 7.92 -10.50 -5.48
N VAL A 21 8.62 -9.36 -5.39
CA VAL A 21 8.26 -8.28 -4.46
C VAL A 21 6.86 -7.76 -4.75
N PHE A 22 6.52 -7.53 -6.03
CA PHE A 22 5.19 -7.10 -6.44
C PHE A 22 4.11 -8.11 -6.05
N THR A 23 4.31 -9.39 -6.34
CA THR A 23 3.34 -10.45 -6.02
C THR A 23 3.14 -10.56 -4.52
N VAL A 24 4.23 -10.63 -3.75
CA VAL A 24 4.16 -10.70 -2.28
C VAL A 24 3.46 -9.48 -1.71
N SER A 25 3.81 -8.27 -2.13
CA SER A 25 3.18 -7.04 -1.62
C SER A 25 1.69 -6.97 -1.97
N THR A 26 1.30 -7.42 -3.17
CA THR A 26 -0.11 -7.49 -3.58
C THR A 26 -0.89 -8.50 -2.73
N LEU A 27 -0.34 -9.70 -2.55
CA LEU A 27 -0.96 -10.73 -1.71
C LEU A 27 -1.05 -10.29 -0.24
N THR A 28 -0.02 -9.64 0.28
CA THR A 28 -0.06 -9.07 1.64
C THR A 28 -1.14 -8.00 1.74
N CYS A 29 -1.25 -7.09 0.76
CA CYS A 29 -2.30 -6.07 0.74
C CYS A 29 -3.70 -6.72 0.75
N TYR A 30 -3.91 -7.72 -0.11
CA TYR A 30 -5.15 -8.47 -0.20
C TYR A 30 -5.49 -9.21 1.12
N PHE A 31 -4.51 -9.87 1.72
CA PHE A 31 -4.67 -10.57 3.00
C PHE A 31 -4.99 -9.61 4.15
N LEU A 32 -4.31 -8.46 4.22
CA LEU A 32 -4.60 -7.43 5.20
C LEU A 32 -6.02 -6.90 5.05
N TYR A 33 -6.44 -6.62 3.81
CA TYR A 33 -7.75 -6.09 3.50
C TYR A 33 -8.89 -7.07 3.83
N ILE A 34 -8.77 -8.34 3.46
CA ILE A 34 -9.85 -9.32 3.65
C ILE A 34 -9.91 -9.88 5.06
N LEU A 35 -8.77 -10.08 5.71
CA LEU A 35 -8.73 -10.82 6.97
C LEU A 35 -8.42 -9.91 8.15
N ILE A 36 -7.28 -9.22 8.11
CA ILE A 36 -6.75 -8.55 9.29
C ILE A 36 -7.58 -7.31 9.65
N ILE A 37 -7.94 -6.49 8.68
CA ILE A 37 -8.74 -5.29 8.93
C ILE A 37 -10.13 -5.68 9.49
N PRO A 38 -10.92 -6.58 8.86
CA PRO A 38 -12.21 -7.00 9.40
C PRO A 38 -12.09 -7.62 10.79
N LEU A 39 -11.06 -8.42 11.05
CA LEU A 39 -10.86 -9.04 12.36
C LEU A 39 -10.53 -8.02 13.46
N ILE A 40 -9.75 -6.98 13.13
CA ILE A 40 -9.50 -5.86 14.04
C ILE A 40 -10.78 -5.07 14.29
N TYR A 41 -11.56 -4.78 13.25
CA TYR A 41 -12.84 -4.06 13.39
C TYR A 41 -13.82 -4.84 14.27
N TRP A 42 -13.98 -6.14 14.02
CA TRP A 42 -14.85 -7.00 14.81
C TRP A 42 -14.39 -7.09 16.27
N GLY A 43 -13.08 -7.23 16.51
CA GLY A 43 -12.51 -7.24 17.86
C GLY A 43 -12.64 -5.91 18.60
N ALA A 44 -12.57 -4.78 17.90
CA ALA A 44 -12.65 -3.45 18.50
C ALA A 44 -14.09 -2.97 18.76
N TYR A 45 -15.02 -3.30 17.87
CA TYR A 45 -16.39 -2.76 17.90
C TYR A 45 -17.46 -3.79 18.29
N GLY A 46 -17.14 -5.08 18.35
CA GLY A 46 -18.05 -6.15 18.78
C GLY A 46 -19.13 -6.50 17.76
N GLU A 47 -20.08 -7.37 18.16
CA GLU A 47 -21.28 -7.70 17.37
C GLU A 47 -22.44 -6.78 17.77
N GLY A 48 -22.98 -5.97 16.84
CA GLY A 48 -24.24 -5.25 17.06
C GLY A 48 -24.46 -4.01 16.18
N ALA A 49 -25.69 -3.48 16.18
CA ALA A 49 -26.13 -2.35 15.34
C ALA A 49 -25.32 -1.05 15.47
N GLU A 50 -24.55 -0.89 16.55
CA GLU A 50 -23.61 0.24 16.70
C GLU A 50 -22.34 0.06 15.84
N SER A 51 -21.93 -1.18 15.50
CA SER A 51 -20.81 -1.42 14.58
C SER A 51 -21.15 -0.96 13.16
N GLU A 52 -22.36 -1.26 12.67
CA GLU A 52 -22.82 -0.83 11.34
C GLU A 52 -22.89 0.70 11.23
N ARG A 53 -23.30 1.38 12.31
CA ARG A 53 -23.39 2.84 12.34
C ARG A 53 -22.01 3.51 12.41
N ILE A 54 -21.06 2.88 13.10
CA ILE A 54 -19.66 3.32 13.17
C ILE A 54 -18.96 3.04 11.83
N GLU A 55 -19.18 1.89 11.20
CA GLU A 55 -18.63 1.53 9.89
C GLU A 55 -19.08 2.50 8.77
N ALA A 56 -20.29 3.05 8.88
CA ALA A 56 -20.80 4.05 7.94
C ALA A 56 -20.13 5.44 8.07
N LEU A 57 -19.31 5.68 9.09
CA LEU A 57 -18.58 6.95 9.20
C LEU A 57 -17.53 7.05 8.08
N PRO A 58 -17.43 8.21 7.39
CA PRO A 58 -16.49 8.42 6.28
C PRO A 58 -15.03 8.06 6.62
N ILE A 59 -14.63 8.28 7.88
CA ILE A 59 -13.28 7.95 8.34
C ILE A 59 -13.04 6.45 8.42
N ASN A 60 -14.05 5.65 8.76
CA ASN A 60 -13.94 4.20 8.84
C ASN A 60 -13.97 3.56 7.46
N LEU A 61 -14.76 4.10 6.54
CA LEU A 61 -14.67 3.75 5.12
C LEU A 61 -13.27 4.05 4.57
N PHE A 62 -12.70 5.22 4.88
CA PHE A 62 -11.33 5.55 4.49
C PHE A 62 -10.31 4.58 5.09
N ILE A 63 -10.38 4.30 6.39
CA ILE A 63 -9.46 3.36 7.04
C ILE A 63 -9.61 1.95 6.44
N GLY A 64 -10.83 1.45 6.27
CA GLY A 64 -11.08 0.13 5.69
C GLY A 64 -10.51 -0.01 4.28
N GLU A 65 -10.67 1.03 3.45
CA GLU A 65 -10.24 0.99 2.05
C GLU A 65 -8.74 1.23 1.87
N TRP A 66 -8.12 2.09 2.70
CA TRP A 66 -6.75 2.58 2.50
C TRP A 66 -5.73 1.99 3.48
N ALA A 67 -6.13 1.48 4.65
CA ALA A 67 -5.17 1.06 5.68
C ALA A 67 -4.24 -0.07 5.20
N ALA A 68 -4.76 -1.03 4.43
CA ALA A 68 -3.96 -2.12 3.86
C ALA A 68 -2.86 -1.57 2.93
N LEU A 69 -3.21 -0.65 2.04
CA LEU A 69 -2.25 0.01 1.15
C LEU A 69 -1.22 0.82 1.95
N ILE A 70 -1.67 1.64 2.91
CA ILE A 70 -0.79 2.48 3.74
C ILE A 70 0.25 1.61 4.43
N PHE A 71 -0.17 0.49 5.02
CA PHE A 71 0.73 -0.42 5.71
C PHE A 71 1.78 -1.02 4.75
N VAL A 72 1.35 -1.48 3.57
CA VAL A 72 2.26 -2.03 2.55
C VAL A 72 3.21 -0.97 1.99
N VAL A 73 2.75 0.26 1.76
CA VAL A 73 3.57 1.39 1.32
C VAL A 73 4.65 1.72 2.35
N LEU A 74 4.29 1.80 3.63
CA LEU A 74 5.26 2.02 4.71
C LEU A 74 6.29 0.90 4.77
N ALA A 75 5.87 -0.36 4.67
CA ALA A 75 6.77 -1.51 4.66
C ALA A 75 7.74 -1.45 3.47
N LEU A 76 7.25 -1.15 2.26
CA LEU A 76 8.08 -1.02 1.05
C LEU A 76 9.04 0.16 1.15
N PHE A 77 8.63 1.28 1.75
CA PHE A 77 9.48 2.44 1.98
C PHE A 77 10.62 2.11 2.94
N ILE A 78 10.30 1.45 4.07
CA ILE A 78 11.31 0.98 5.05
C ILE A 78 12.28 0.00 4.40
N LEU A 79 11.78 -0.98 3.63
CA LEU A 79 12.64 -1.94 2.93
C LEU A 79 13.53 -1.28 1.88
N THR A 80 13.01 -0.27 1.17
CA THR A 80 13.80 0.56 0.25
C THR A 80 14.93 1.24 1.00
N TRP A 81 14.63 1.92 2.10
CA TRP A 81 15.61 2.61 2.95
C TRP A 81 16.68 1.67 3.50
N ILE A 82 16.29 0.50 4.02
CA ILE A 82 17.23 -0.52 4.53
C ILE A 82 18.15 -1.03 3.42
N ASN A 83 17.64 -1.27 2.21
CA ASN A 83 18.46 -1.75 1.10
C ASN A 83 19.39 -0.67 0.54
N LEU A 84 18.99 0.60 0.59
CA LEU A 84 19.86 1.73 0.26
C LEU A 84 21.02 1.84 1.25
N LYS A 85 20.75 1.72 2.55
CA LYS A 85 21.81 1.71 3.59
C LYS A 85 22.77 0.54 3.50
N LYS A 86 22.40 -0.54 2.79
CA LYS A 86 23.24 -1.73 2.57
C LYS A 86 23.91 -1.74 1.18
N ASP A 87 23.87 -0.63 0.44
CA ASP A 87 24.36 -0.50 -0.93
C ASP A 87 23.74 -1.48 -1.93
N ARG A 88 22.56 -2.02 -1.63
CA ARG A 88 21.81 -2.96 -2.48
C ARG A 88 20.86 -2.20 -3.40
N THR A 89 21.41 -1.33 -4.23
CA THR A 89 20.67 -0.40 -5.12
C THR A 89 19.69 -1.11 -6.05
N ASN A 90 20.09 -2.24 -6.63
CA ASN A 90 19.22 -3.07 -7.49
C ASN A 90 17.95 -3.56 -6.75
N LYS A 91 18.06 -3.91 -5.47
CA LYS A 91 16.92 -4.35 -4.65
C LYS A 91 16.05 -3.16 -4.24
N ALA A 92 16.67 -2.06 -3.81
CA ALA A 92 15.97 -0.82 -3.48
C ALA A 92 15.11 -0.32 -4.64
N LYS A 93 15.63 -0.35 -5.88
CA LYS A 93 14.86 -0.02 -7.09
C LYS A 93 13.63 -0.91 -7.27
N SER A 94 13.73 -2.21 -6.96
CA SER A 94 12.59 -3.12 -7.08
C SER A 94 11.46 -2.76 -6.10
N PHE A 95 11.82 -2.43 -4.86
CA PHE A 95 10.85 -1.99 -3.85
C PHE A 95 10.21 -0.65 -4.21
N LEU A 96 11.01 0.31 -4.68
CA LEU A 96 10.53 1.62 -5.13
C LEU A 96 9.58 1.51 -6.34
N LEU A 97 9.92 0.69 -7.34
CA LEU A 97 9.06 0.45 -8.50
C LEU A 97 7.77 -0.25 -8.09
N THR A 98 7.84 -1.23 -7.19
CA THR A 98 6.65 -1.91 -6.66
C THR A 98 5.74 -0.93 -5.94
N LEU A 99 6.30 -0.05 -5.11
CA LEU A 99 5.57 1.00 -4.40
C LEU A 99 4.85 1.92 -5.38
N PHE A 100 5.54 2.38 -6.42
CA PHE A 100 4.93 3.24 -7.44
C PHE A 100 3.81 2.55 -8.21
N ILE A 101 4.03 1.32 -8.67
CA ILE A 101 3.03 0.54 -9.40
C ILE A 101 1.80 0.29 -8.51
N LEU A 102 1.99 -0.11 -7.25
CA LEU A 102 0.89 -0.36 -6.33
C LEU A 102 0.04 0.88 -6.09
N ILE A 103 0.66 2.04 -5.85
CA ILE A 103 -0.07 3.30 -5.67
C ILE A 103 -0.90 3.62 -6.91
N LEU A 104 -0.30 3.53 -8.10
CA LEU A 104 -1.03 3.77 -9.35
C LEU A 104 -2.21 2.82 -9.53
N LEU A 105 -2.00 1.51 -9.31
CA LEU A 105 -3.07 0.52 -9.42
C LEU A 105 -4.20 0.78 -8.42
N TYR A 106 -3.87 1.20 -7.20
CA TYR A 106 -4.86 1.48 -6.17
C TYR A 106 -5.69 2.73 -6.47
N LEU A 107 -5.13 3.75 -7.13
CA LEU A 107 -5.89 4.93 -7.58
C LEU A 107 -7.03 4.57 -8.57
N PHE A 108 -6.91 3.46 -9.30
CA PHE A 108 -7.97 2.99 -10.21
C PHE A 108 -9.08 2.20 -9.51
N ARG A 109 -9.04 2.05 -8.17
CA ARG A 109 -10.08 1.34 -7.43
C ARG A 109 -11.36 2.18 -7.38
N LYS A 110 -12.49 1.59 -7.76
CA LYS A 110 -13.80 2.27 -7.83
C LYS A 110 -14.16 3.11 -6.57
N PRO A 111 -14.03 2.61 -5.32
CA PRO A 111 -14.37 3.39 -4.13
C PRO A 111 -13.52 4.66 -3.96
N ILE A 112 -12.29 4.64 -4.48
CA ILE A 112 -11.37 5.79 -4.45
C ILE A 112 -11.78 6.84 -5.47
N ILE A 113 -12.15 6.38 -6.67
CA ILE A 113 -12.69 7.24 -7.72
C ILE A 113 -13.99 7.90 -7.25
N ASP A 114 -14.90 7.11 -6.66
CA ASP A 114 -16.18 7.61 -6.14
C ASP A 114 -15.96 8.68 -5.06
N LEU A 115 -15.01 8.46 -4.13
CA LEU A 115 -14.64 9.44 -3.09
C LEU A 115 -14.00 10.71 -3.66
N LEU A 116 -13.14 10.59 -4.68
CA LEU A 116 -12.52 11.76 -5.34
C LEU A 116 -13.56 12.61 -6.09
N ILE A 117 -14.55 11.97 -6.72
CA ILE A 117 -15.68 12.64 -7.38
C ILE A 117 -16.55 13.35 -6.34
N GLU A 118 -16.87 12.70 -5.23
CA GLU A 118 -17.68 13.28 -4.14
C GLU A 118 -16.99 14.53 -3.53
N LEU A 119 -15.66 14.49 -3.40
CA LEU A 119 -14.84 15.61 -2.92
C LEU A 119 -14.65 16.73 -3.95
N ARG A 120 -15.19 16.62 -5.17
CA ARG A 120 -15.01 17.58 -6.29
C ARG A 120 -13.56 17.89 -6.61
N ILE A 121 -12.67 16.92 -6.44
CA ILE A 121 -11.26 17.03 -6.83
C ILE A 121 -11.07 16.69 -8.32
N PHE A 122 -12.13 16.18 -8.97
CA PHE A 122 -12.26 15.95 -10.40
C PHE A 122 -13.61 16.44 -10.93
#